data_AF-A0A5K0UTS9-F1
#
_entry.id   AF-A0A5K0UTS9-F1
#
_cell.length_a   1.000
_cell.length_b   1.000
_cell.length_c   1.000
_cell.angle_alpha   90.00
_cell.angle_beta   90.00
_cell.angle_gamma   90.00
#
_symmetry.space_group_name_H-M   'P 1'
#
loop_
_entity.id
_entity.type
_entity.pdbx_description
1 polymer ?
#
loop_
_entity_poly.entity_id
_entity_poly.type
_entity_poly.pdbx_seq_one_letter_code
_entity_poly.pdbx_strand_id
1 'polypeptide(L)' 'VHIITREVANLGLHLFKYLPYSTVDSLQVLHSKLKYGDTAKYGIVRPTEGPNHLKDTTGKYPVVDIGTFDKIKSGDIQ' A
#
# COMPACT_ATOMS: atom_id res chain seq x y z
N VAL A 1 -6.22 5.94 -0.09
CA VAL A 1 -4.76 5.87 -0.35
C VAL A 1 -4.25 4.45 -0.09
N HIS A 2 -3.15 4.03 -0.73
CA HIS A 2 -2.51 2.74 -0.41
C HIS A 2 -1.51 2.92 0.73
N ILE A 3 -1.51 1.97 1.67
CA ILE A 3 -0.52 1.87 2.75
C ILE A 3 0.28 0.59 2.53
N ILE A 4 1.60 0.70 2.53
CA ILE A 4 2.56 -0.40 2.33
C ILE A 4 3.74 -0.24 3.30
N THR A 5 4.49 -1.31 3.56
CA THR A 5 5.74 -1.20 4.35
C THR A 5 6.91 -0.81 3.45
N ARG A 6 8.03 -0.39 4.05
CA ARG A 6 9.27 -0.07 3.33
C ARG A 6 9.80 -1.27 2.55
N GLU A 7 9.74 -2.45 3.14
CA GLU A 7 10.22 -3.70 2.56
C GLU A 7 9.43 -4.03 1.28
N VAL A 8 8.10 -3.82 1.30
CA VAL A 8 7.24 -4.09 0.15
C VAL A 8 7.37 -3.04 -0.95
N ALA A 9 7.64 -1.78 -0.60
CA ALA A 9 8.00 -0.77 -1.57
C ALA A 9 9.30 -1.15 -2.31
N ASN A 10 10.35 -1.50 -1.55
CA ASN A 10 11.64 -1.92 -2.11
C ASN A 10 11.52 -3.21 -2.93
N LEU A 11 10.78 -4.19 -2.41
CA LEU A 11 10.51 -5.44 -3.12
C LEU A 11 9.82 -5.17 -4.46
N GLY A 12 8.84 -4.25 -4.50
CA GLY A 12 8.20 -3.85 -5.74
C GLY A 12 9.20 -3.33 -6.78
N LEU A 13 10.10 -2.44 -6.38
CA LEU A 13 11.16 -1.90 -7.25
C LEU A 13 12.06 -3.01 -7.82
N HIS A 14 12.37 -4.04 -7.03
CA HIS A 14 13.14 -5.18 -7.49
C HIS A 14 12.34 -6.12 -8.39
N LEU A 15 11.08 -6.39 -8.06
CA LEU A 15 10.22 -7.33 -8.77
C LEU A 15 9.82 -6.84 -10.16
N PHE A 16 9.80 -5.53 -10.42
CA PHE A 16 9.54 -4.99 -11.76
C PHE A 16 10.52 -5.48 -12.83
N LYS A 17 11.71 -5.97 -12.44
CA LYS A 17 12.67 -6.58 -13.37
C LYS A 17 12.29 -7.99 -13.82
N TYR A 18 11.40 -8.66 -13.08
CA TYR A 18 11.13 -10.08 -13.23
C TYR A 18 9.65 -10.40 -13.47
N LEU A 19 8.74 -9.54 -13.01
CA LEU A 19 7.31 -9.77 -13.05
C LEU A 19 6.58 -8.67 -13.84
N PRO A 20 5.43 -8.99 -14.45
CA PRO A 20 4.56 -8.00 -15.06
C PRO A 20 4.13 -6.92 -14.06
N TYR A 21 3.97 -5.69 -14.55
CA TYR A 21 3.62 -4.54 -13.72
C TYR A 21 2.34 -4.76 -12.89
N SER A 22 1.29 -5.30 -13.49
CA SER A 22 0.02 -5.60 -12.82
C SER A 22 0.15 -6.66 -11.73
N THR A 23 1.07 -7.62 -11.90
CA THR A 23 1.37 -8.64 -10.90
C THR A 23 2.05 -8.01 -9.68
N VAL A 24 3.03 -7.12 -9.90
CA VAL A 24 3.69 -6.41 -8.79
C VAL A 24 2.69 -5.57 -8.01
N ASP A 25 1.83 -4.82 -8.70
CA ASP A 25 0.76 -4.04 -8.07
C ASP A 25 -0.20 -4.92 -7.25
N SER A 26 -0.63 -6.05 -7.81
CA SER A 26 -1.54 -6.98 -7.15
C SER A 26 -0.91 -7.60 -5.89
N LEU A 27 0.38 -7.93 -5.95
CA LEU A 27 1.14 -8.45 -4.80
C LEU A 27 1.24 -7.41 -3.68
N GLN A 28 1.49 -6.14 -4.02
CA GLN A 28 1.53 -5.07 -3.04
C GLN A 28 0.14 -4.81 -2.41
N VAL A 29 -0.93 -4.88 -3.19
CA VAL A 29 -2.31 -4.81 -2.67
C VAL A 29 -2.62 -5.99 -1.76
N LEU A 30 -2.24 -7.21 -2.14
CA LEU A 30 -2.42 -8.41 -1.32
C LEU A 30 -1.69 -8.28 0.02
N HIS A 31 -0.42 -7.85 -0.01
CA HIS A 31 0.32 -7.58 1.21
C HIS A 31 -0.36 -6.53 2.09
N SER A 32 -0.80 -5.41 1.49
CA SER A 32 -1.52 -4.36 2.22
C SER A 32 -2.78 -4.91 2.90
N LYS A 33 -3.53 -5.79 2.23
CA LYS A 33 -4.71 -6.46 2.82
C LYS A 33 -4.33 -7.39 3.96
N LEU A 34 -3.27 -8.18 3.83
CA LEU A 34 -2.81 -9.11 4.87
C LEU A 34 -2.29 -8.38 6.12
N LYS A 35 -1.52 -7.30 5.92
CA LYS A 35 -0.89 -6.55 7.02
C LYS A 35 -1.87 -5.62 7.75
N TYR A 36 -2.65 -4.84 7.00
CA TYR A 36 -3.50 -3.78 7.56
C TYR A 36 -4.98 -4.16 7.64
N GLY A 37 -5.40 -5.24 6.97
CA GLY A 37 -6.79 -5.66 6.91
C GLY A 37 -7.68 -4.62 6.20
N ASP A 38 -8.87 -4.43 6.77
CA ASP A 38 -9.83 -3.45 6.32
C ASP A 38 -9.54 -2.06 6.93
N THR A 39 -8.80 -1.25 6.16
CA THR A 39 -8.43 0.11 6.53
C THR A 39 -9.58 1.11 6.43
N ALA A 40 -10.68 0.76 5.75
CA ALA A 40 -11.83 1.66 5.59
C ALA A 40 -12.55 1.92 6.93
N LYS A 41 -12.48 0.96 7.86
CA LYS A 41 -12.97 1.10 9.25
C LYS A 41 -12.29 2.25 10.01
N TYR A 42 -11.12 2.67 9.55
CA TYR A 42 -10.32 3.76 10.13
C TYR A 42 -10.31 5.01 9.21
N GLY A 43 -11.27 5.13 8.29
CA GLY A 43 -11.38 6.28 7.37
C GLY A 43 -10.42 6.24 6.17
N ILE A 44 -9.61 5.19 6.04
CA ILE A 44 -8.60 5.09 4.99
C ILE A 44 -9.09 4.13 3.90
N VAL A 45 -9.79 4.69 2.91
CA VAL A 45 -10.33 3.93 1.79
C VAL A 45 -9.22 3.58 0.80
N ARG A 46 -9.06 2.28 0.54
CA ARG A 46 -8.10 1.77 -0.46
C ARG A 46 -8.62 2.04 -1.88
N PRO A 47 -7.82 2.66 -2.76
CA PRO A 47 -8.17 2.84 -4.17
C PRO A 47 -8.37 1.50 -4.89
N THR A 48 -9.15 1.52 -5.97
CA THR A 48 -9.39 0.37 -6.86
C THR A 48 -8.16 -0.01 -7.67
N GLU A 49 -7.43 0.99 -8.14
CA GLU A 49 -6.20 0.88 -8.91
C GLU A 49 -5.04 0.45 -8.02
N GLY A 50 -4.05 -0.22 -8.59
CA GLY A 50 -2.84 -0.61 -7.87
C GLY A 50 -1.98 0.59 -7.43
N PRO A 51 -1.10 0.41 -6.42
CA PRO A 51 -0.31 1.48 -5.85
C PRO A 51 0.64 2.16 -6.86
N ASN A 52 1.29 1.40 -7.75
CA ASN A 52 2.15 2.00 -8.77
C ASN A 52 1.30 2.54 -9.92
N HIS A 53 0.23 1.86 -10.32
CA HIS A 53 -0.65 2.39 -11.37
C HIS A 53 -1.21 3.76 -10.98
N LEU A 54 -1.63 3.92 -9.71
CA LEU A 54 -2.13 5.18 -9.19
C LEU A 54 -1.03 6.26 -9.15
N LYS A 55 0.20 5.89 -8.78
CA LYS A 55 1.37 6.77 -8.83
C LYS A 55 1.61 7.28 -10.25
N ASP A 56 1.58 6.41 -11.24
CA ASP A 56 1.96 6.75 -12.61
C ASP A 56 0.85 7.54 -13.33
N THR A 57 -0.43 7.26 -13.03
CA THR A 57 -1.58 7.94 -13.67
C THR A 57 -1.98 9.24 -12.99
N THR A 58 -1.86 9.33 -11.67
CA THR A 58 -2.37 10.48 -10.90
C THR A 58 -1.29 11.23 -10.12
N GLY A 59 -0.06 10.73 -10.11
CA GLY A 59 1.02 11.27 -9.27
C GLY A 59 0.88 10.94 -7.77
N LYS A 60 -0.15 10.18 -7.37
CA LYS A 60 -0.42 9.84 -5.96
C LYS A 60 0.36 8.60 -5.55
N TYR A 61 1.35 8.79 -4.68
CA TYR A 61 2.18 7.71 -4.17
C TYR A 61 1.49 6.91 -3.05
N PRO A 62 1.81 5.62 -2.90
CA PRO A 62 1.47 4.88 -1.70
C PRO A 62 2.24 5.45 -0.48
N VAL A 63 1.61 5.41 0.69
CA VAL A 63 2.24 5.82 1.96
C VAL A 63 3.03 4.64 2.52
N VAL A 64 4.29 4.89 2.84
CA VAL A 64 5.13 3.92 3.55
C VAL A 64 4.85 4.04 5.05
N ASP A 65 4.24 3.01 5.62
CA ASP A 65 3.97 2.94 7.05
C ASP A 65 5.21 2.55 7.84
N ILE A 66 5.38 3.23 8.97
CA ILE A 66 6.46 3.02 9.95
C ILE A 66 5.90 2.73 11.35
N GLY A 67 4.67 2.22 11.43
CA GLY A 67 3.92 2.02 12.68
C GLY A 67 2.90 3.12 12.97
N THR A 68 2.62 4.00 12.01
CA THR A 68 1.57 5.01 12.10
C THR A 68 0.21 4.36 12.09
N PHE A 69 0.00 3.34 11.25
CA PHE A 69 -1.29 2.65 11.19
C PHE A 69 -1.65 1.96 12.51
N ASP A 70 -0.66 1.41 13.22
CA ASP A 70 -0.90 0.79 14.53
C ASP A 70 -1.37 1.82 15.56
N LYS A 71 -0.85 3.05 15.51
CA LYS A 71 -1.31 4.18 16.35
C LYS A 71 -2.72 4.65 16.00
N ILE A 72 -3.08 4.64 14.71
CA ILE A 72 -4.46 4.92 14.27
C ILE A 72 -5.40 3.83 14.81
N LYS A 73 -4.95 2.57 14.76
CA LYS A 73 -5.73 1.42 15.21
C LYS A 73 -5.92 1.40 16.73
N SER A 74 -4.92 1.81 17.51
CA SER A 74 -5.04 1.95 18.98
C SER A 74 -5.86 3.18 19.41
N GLY A 75 -6.05 4.15 18.51
CA GLY A 75 -6.70 5.42 18.81
C GLY A 75 -5.77 6.46 19.43
N ASP A 76 -4.45 6.24 19.39
CA ASP A 76 -3.46 7.20 19.88
C ASP A 76 -3.39 8.45 18.98
N ILE A 77 -3.70 8.30 17.68
CA ILE A 77 -3.75 9.37 16.68
C ILE A 77 -4.91 9.16 15.69
N GLN A 78 -5.25 10.19 14.91
CA GLN A 78 -6.25 10.17 13.84
C GLN A 78 -5.71 10.76 12.54
#